data_AF-A0A7J4EQJ7-F1
#
_entry.id   AF-A0A7J4EQJ7-F1
#
_cell.length_a   1.000
_cell.length_b   1.000
_cell.length_c   1.000
_cell.angle_alpha   90.00
_cell.angle_beta   90.00
_cell.angle_gamma   90.00
#
_symmetry.space_group_name_H-M   'P 1'
#
loop_
_entity.id
_entity.type
_entity.pdbx_description
1 polymer ?
#
loop_
_entity_poly.entity_id
_entity_poly.type
_entity_poly.pdbx_seq_one_letter_code
_entity_poly.pdbx_strand_id
1 'polypeptide(L)'
;MSETPLVDELEKGPFPSFVKEIKKTAELHAKAEKEVPVMATGVLKQLERSYVDKITHWKHGGIVAVKGYGGGVIGRYSDLAEEIPEVAHFHTVRVNQTSGWFYTSKVLREICDIWEKRGSGLTNLHGSTGDLVLLGTFTEQLQALRDDLAALETPFDIGGSGGDFRTPSCCVGPARCEFACYDTLEACYQLTMEFQNELHRPMFPYKFKLKFAGCPNDCVAAIARSDFAVIGTWRDDIKIDQDAVKEYANQIDIQAEVVDPCPTKCISWDGNELSIDNSNCVRCMHCINKMPKALAPGDDRGATILMGGKAPMLEGAILGWVFVPFMKIEPPYDEMKEMIANL
;
A
#
# COMPACT_ATOMS: atom_id res chain seq x y z
N MET A 1 -13.39 37.74 -10.76
CA MET A 1 -13.81 36.79 -9.71
C MET A 1 -12.96 35.53 -9.89
N SER A 2 -12.67 34.78 -8.81
CA SER A 2 -11.92 33.53 -8.94
C SER A 2 -12.65 32.56 -9.89
N GLU A 3 -11.91 31.79 -10.68
CA GLU A 3 -12.47 30.73 -11.51
C GLU A 3 -12.86 29.47 -10.70
N THR A 4 -12.36 29.35 -9.46
CA THR A 4 -12.59 28.20 -8.57
C THR A 4 -13.02 28.61 -7.15
N PRO A 5 -14.06 29.43 -6.98
CA PRO A 5 -14.37 30.05 -5.69
C PRO A 5 -14.71 29.06 -4.57
N LEU A 6 -15.31 27.90 -4.85
CA LEU A 6 -15.60 26.89 -3.81
C LEU A 6 -14.34 26.10 -3.43
N VAL A 7 -13.58 25.67 -4.43
CA VAL A 7 -12.36 24.89 -4.23
C VAL A 7 -11.26 25.74 -3.57
N ASP A 8 -11.22 27.06 -3.82
CA ASP A 8 -10.30 28.01 -3.18
C ASP A 8 -10.43 28.05 -1.66
N GLU A 9 -11.63 27.84 -1.11
CA GLU A 9 -11.84 27.83 0.33
C GLU A 9 -11.04 26.70 1.02
N LEU A 10 -10.74 25.62 0.30
CA LEU A 10 -9.98 24.46 0.80
C LEU A 10 -8.47 24.71 0.88
N GLU A 11 -7.99 25.88 0.45
CA GLU A 11 -6.61 26.31 0.68
C GLU A 11 -6.38 26.81 2.11
N LYS A 12 -7.46 27.12 2.83
CA LYS A 12 -7.42 27.63 4.19
C LYS A 12 -7.20 26.50 5.19
N GLY A 13 -6.81 26.88 6.40
CA GLY A 13 -6.58 25.94 7.50
C GLY A 13 -5.16 25.37 7.54
N PRO A 14 -4.85 24.59 8.59
CA PRO A 14 -3.49 24.14 8.87
C PRO A 14 -3.09 22.84 8.14
N PHE A 15 -4.05 22.04 7.67
CA PHE A 15 -3.75 20.78 6.97
C PHE A 15 -3.22 21.07 5.55
N PRO A 16 -2.18 20.35 5.06
CA PRO A 16 -1.65 20.58 3.72
C PRO A 16 -2.74 20.39 2.67
N SER A 17 -3.06 21.46 1.95
CA SER A 17 -4.17 21.50 1.01
C SER A 17 -3.79 20.85 -0.32
N PHE A 18 -4.56 19.85 -0.74
CA PHE A 18 -4.42 19.26 -2.07
C PHE A 18 -4.70 20.27 -3.20
N VAL A 19 -5.53 21.30 -2.95
CA VAL A 19 -5.82 22.37 -3.91
C VAL A 19 -4.56 23.19 -4.19
N LYS A 20 -3.79 23.51 -3.14
CA LYS A 20 -2.49 24.20 -3.30
C LYS A 20 -1.52 23.37 -4.14
N GLU A 21 -1.46 22.06 -3.93
CA GLU A 21 -0.61 21.17 -4.73
C GLU A 21 -1.05 21.14 -6.21
N ILE A 22 -2.36 21.09 -6.49
CA ILE A 22 -2.84 21.10 -7.89
C ILE A 22 -2.56 22.46 -8.55
N LYS A 23 -2.82 23.58 -7.87
CA LYS A 23 -2.52 24.92 -8.41
C LYS A 23 -1.03 25.13 -8.67
N LYS A 24 -0.19 24.74 -7.71
CA LYS A 24 1.28 24.77 -7.88
C LYS A 24 1.71 23.92 -9.07
N THR A 25 1.14 22.73 -9.22
CA THR A 25 1.43 21.86 -10.37
C THR A 25 1.02 22.53 -11.67
N ALA A 26 -0.19 23.11 -11.74
CA ALA A 26 -0.65 23.84 -12.92
C ALA A 26 0.30 25.00 -13.30
N GLU A 27 0.75 25.80 -12.32
CA GLU A 27 1.64 26.93 -12.54
C GLU A 27 3.04 26.52 -13.03
N LEU A 28 3.60 25.43 -12.47
CA LEU A 28 4.92 24.94 -12.82
C LEU A 28 4.88 24.17 -14.14
N HIS A 29 3.91 23.27 -14.31
CA HIS A 29 3.73 22.46 -15.50
C HIS A 29 3.44 23.33 -16.73
N ALA A 30 2.75 24.47 -16.58
CA ALA A 30 2.58 25.45 -17.65
C ALA A 30 3.91 25.92 -18.25
N LYS A 31 4.99 25.97 -17.46
CA LYS A 31 6.34 26.42 -17.85
C LYS A 31 7.26 25.27 -18.27
N ALA A 32 6.88 24.03 -18.00
CA ALA A 32 7.68 22.85 -18.33
C ALA A 32 7.59 22.44 -19.82
N GLU A 33 8.62 21.75 -20.30
CA GLU A 33 8.64 21.04 -21.57
C GLU A 33 7.80 19.75 -21.45
N LYS A 34 6.60 19.76 -22.03
CA LYS A 34 5.59 18.71 -21.88
C LYS A 34 4.98 18.32 -23.23
N GLU A 35 4.54 17.08 -23.33
CA GLU A 35 3.86 16.51 -24.49
C GLU A 35 2.35 16.33 -24.27
N VAL A 36 1.81 16.90 -23.19
CA VAL A 36 0.39 16.92 -22.84
C VAL A 36 -0.07 18.35 -22.52
N PRO A 37 -1.38 18.64 -22.55
CA PRO A 37 -1.93 19.90 -22.04
C PRO A 37 -1.59 20.13 -20.55
N VAL A 38 -1.83 21.35 -20.04
CA VAL A 38 -1.73 21.62 -18.59
C VAL A 38 -2.96 21.04 -17.88
N MET A 39 -2.95 19.72 -17.70
CA MET A 39 -4.14 18.98 -17.25
C MET A 39 -4.55 19.38 -15.82
N ALA A 40 -3.61 19.79 -14.95
CA ALA A 40 -3.91 20.24 -13.59
C ALA A 40 -4.87 21.43 -13.55
N THR A 41 -4.79 22.35 -14.52
CA THR A 41 -5.77 23.45 -14.68
C THR A 41 -7.16 22.91 -15.02
N GLY A 42 -7.25 21.96 -15.95
CA GLY A 42 -8.52 21.32 -16.31
C GLY A 42 -9.14 20.55 -15.15
N VAL A 43 -8.31 19.86 -14.35
CA VAL A 43 -8.76 19.17 -13.12
C VAL A 43 -9.36 20.16 -12.13
N LEU A 44 -8.75 21.32 -11.90
CA LEU A 44 -9.30 22.34 -11.00
C LEU A 44 -10.66 22.85 -11.47
N LYS A 45 -10.81 23.14 -12.77
CA LYS A 45 -12.09 23.60 -13.34
C LYS A 45 -13.18 22.53 -13.22
N GLN A 46 -12.86 21.28 -13.55
CA GLN A 46 -13.81 20.18 -13.44
C GLN A 46 -14.14 19.86 -11.97
N LEU A 47 -13.17 19.99 -11.07
CA LEU A 47 -13.38 19.81 -9.65
C LEU A 47 -14.30 20.90 -9.09
N GLU A 48 -14.08 22.17 -9.43
CA GLU A 48 -14.99 23.26 -9.08
C GLU A 48 -16.40 22.96 -9.57
N ARG A 49 -16.55 22.52 -10.82
CA ARG A 49 -17.86 22.14 -11.35
C ARG A 49 -18.50 21.00 -10.55
N SER A 50 -17.71 20.00 -10.17
CA SER A 50 -18.14 18.90 -9.30
C SER A 50 -18.56 19.38 -7.90
N TYR A 51 -17.92 20.42 -7.35
CA TYR A 51 -18.32 21.04 -6.07
C TYR A 51 -19.64 21.80 -6.18
N VAL A 52 -19.86 22.51 -7.29
CA VAL A 52 -21.12 23.21 -7.57
C VAL A 52 -22.26 22.20 -7.75
N ASP A 53 -22.07 21.22 -8.63
CA ASP A 53 -23.14 20.31 -9.06
C ASP A 53 -23.32 19.13 -8.08
N LYS A 54 -22.33 18.87 -7.21
CA LYS A 54 -22.31 17.78 -6.21
C LYS A 54 -22.43 16.38 -6.84
N ILE A 55 -21.92 16.24 -8.06
CA ILE A 55 -21.84 14.99 -8.81
C ILE A 55 -20.43 14.83 -9.39
N THR A 56 -20.10 13.63 -9.83
CA THR A 56 -18.86 13.41 -10.59
C THR A 56 -19.07 13.74 -12.07
N HIS A 57 -18.06 14.37 -12.67
CA HIS A 57 -18.00 14.66 -14.11
C HIS A 57 -17.08 13.71 -14.88
N TRP A 58 -16.86 12.52 -14.32
CA TRP A 58 -16.10 11.45 -14.98
C TRP A 58 -17.04 10.37 -15.47
N LYS A 59 -16.95 10.02 -16.76
CA LYS A 59 -17.74 8.94 -17.37
C LYS A 59 -17.25 7.56 -16.93
N HIS A 60 -18.05 6.54 -17.28
CA HIS A 60 -17.58 5.16 -17.26
C HIS A 60 -16.26 5.03 -18.04
N GLY A 61 -15.32 4.25 -17.50
CA GLY A 61 -13.97 4.20 -18.03
C GLY A 61 -13.92 3.41 -19.33
N GLY A 62 -13.09 3.87 -20.27
CA GLY A 62 -12.74 3.06 -21.44
C GLY A 62 -11.60 2.09 -21.13
N ILE A 63 -11.48 1.06 -21.95
CA ILE A 63 -10.37 0.11 -21.87
C ILE A 63 -9.17 0.72 -22.60
N VAL A 64 -8.10 0.99 -21.86
CA VAL A 64 -6.81 1.46 -22.37
C VAL A 64 -5.71 0.72 -21.62
N ALA A 65 -4.64 0.36 -22.32
CA ALA A 65 -3.51 -0.36 -21.77
C ALA A 65 -2.25 -0.09 -22.62
N VAL A 66 -1.11 -0.58 -22.15
CA VAL A 66 0.15 -0.59 -22.90
C VAL A 66 0.30 -1.90 -23.66
N LYS A 67 1.10 -1.91 -24.73
CA LYS A 67 1.30 -3.10 -25.56
C LYS A 67 1.87 -4.26 -24.74
N GLY A 68 1.18 -5.40 -24.80
CA GLY A 68 1.61 -6.64 -24.15
C GLY A 68 1.02 -6.88 -22.76
N TYR A 69 0.45 -5.85 -22.12
CA TYR A 69 -0.22 -5.94 -20.82
C TYR A 69 -1.73 -5.68 -20.98
N GLY A 70 -2.53 -6.37 -20.16
CA GLY A 70 -3.98 -6.19 -20.11
C GLY A 70 -4.47 -5.38 -18.91
N GLY A 71 -3.57 -5.03 -17.98
CA GLY A 71 -3.85 -4.27 -16.76
C GLY A 71 -2.88 -3.11 -16.52
N GLY A 72 -3.07 -2.43 -15.38
CA GLY A 72 -2.19 -1.38 -14.87
C GLY A 72 -2.53 0.06 -15.25
N VAL A 73 -3.36 0.27 -16.27
CA VAL A 73 -3.88 1.59 -16.66
C VAL A 73 -5.38 1.67 -16.44
N ILE A 74 -5.84 2.72 -15.75
CA ILE A 74 -7.27 2.99 -15.55
C ILE A 74 -7.71 4.10 -16.49
N GLY A 75 -8.45 3.72 -17.54
CA GLY A 75 -9.07 4.66 -18.46
C GLY A 75 -10.12 5.52 -17.77
N ARG A 76 -10.06 6.82 -18.03
CA ARG A 76 -10.96 7.83 -17.48
C ARG A 76 -11.13 8.96 -18.49
N TYR A 77 -12.38 9.39 -18.65
CA TYR A 77 -12.80 10.41 -19.62
C TYR A 77 -13.74 11.38 -18.96
N SER A 78 -13.57 12.68 -19.24
CA SER A 78 -14.46 13.73 -18.74
C SER A 78 -15.78 13.77 -19.51
N ASP A 79 -16.88 14.10 -18.84
CA ASP A 79 -18.13 14.50 -19.51
C ASP A 79 -18.22 15.95 -19.90
N LEU A 80 -17.25 16.76 -19.48
CA LEU A 80 -17.08 18.15 -19.86
C LEU A 80 -15.99 18.32 -20.93
N ALA A 81 -15.65 17.26 -21.69
CA ALA A 81 -14.51 17.26 -22.61
C ALA A 81 -14.55 18.37 -23.68
N GLU A 82 -15.75 18.83 -24.08
CA GLU A 82 -15.90 19.96 -25.00
C GLU A 82 -15.58 21.31 -24.33
N GLU A 83 -15.92 21.46 -23.04
CA GLU A 83 -15.69 22.68 -22.26
C GLU A 83 -14.28 22.73 -21.64
N ILE A 84 -13.73 21.57 -21.28
CA ILE A 84 -12.47 21.39 -20.57
C ILE A 84 -11.63 20.31 -21.29
N PRO A 85 -11.12 20.61 -22.50
CA PRO A 85 -10.45 19.63 -23.36
C PRO A 85 -9.16 19.07 -22.76
N GLU A 86 -8.53 19.77 -21.81
CA GLU A 86 -7.28 19.36 -21.16
C GLU A 86 -7.43 18.07 -20.34
N VAL A 87 -8.65 17.74 -19.93
CA VAL A 87 -8.99 16.52 -19.18
C VAL A 87 -9.98 15.62 -19.91
N ALA A 88 -10.13 15.81 -21.24
CA ALA A 88 -10.93 14.93 -22.08
C ALA A 88 -10.53 13.46 -21.86
N HIS A 89 -9.22 13.19 -21.82
CA HIS A 89 -8.63 11.96 -21.32
C HIS A 89 -7.88 12.27 -20.03
N PHE A 90 -8.01 11.42 -19.01
CA PHE A 90 -7.31 11.61 -17.74
C PHE A 90 -6.92 10.27 -17.11
N HIS A 91 -6.19 9.47 -17.88
CA HIS A 91 -5.88 8.09 -17.52
C HIS A 91 -4.91 8.03 -16.35
N THR A 92 -5.13 7.07 -15.46
CA THR A 92 -4.23 6.81 -14.33
C THR A 92 -3.32 5.64 -14.66
N VAL A 93 -2.02 5.81 -14.47
CA VAL A 93 -1.03 4.73 -14.64
C VAL A 93 -0.54 4.31 -13.26
N ARG A 94 -0.68 3.02 -12.94
CA ARG A 94 -0.14 2.44 -11.72
C ARG A 94 1.28 1.99 -12.00
N VAL A 95 2.22 2.44 -11.19
CA VAL A 95 3.62 2.05 -11.27
C VAL A 95 3.95 1.25 -10.02
N ASN A 96 4.49 0.05 -10.21
CA ASN A 96 4.78 -0.87 -9.12
C ASN A 96 5.81 -0.25 -8.17
N GLN A 97 5.49 -0.19 -6.87
CA GLN A 97 6.36 0.41 -5.86
C GLN A 97 7.50 -0.55 -5.45
N THR A 98 8.55 0.01 -4.86
CA THR A 98 9.53 -0.78 -4.10
C THR A 98 8.92 -1.35 -2.82
N SER A 99 9.30 -2.57 -2.43
CA SER A 99 8.88 -3.18 -1.17
C SER A 99 9.14 -2.23 0.02
N GLY A 100 8.14 -2.04 0.87
CA GLY A 100 8.21 -1.14 2.03
C GLY A 100 8.27 0.36 1.69
N TRP A 101 8.06 0.72 0.42
CA TRP A 101 8.07 2.10 -0.09
C TRP A 101 9.39 2.85 0.17
N PHE A 102 10.53 2.15 0.06
CA PHE A 102 11.85 2.75 0.16
C PHE A 102 12.32 3.30 -1.18
N TYR A 103 12.76 4.56 -1.20
CA TYR A 103 13.23 5.22 -2.41
C TYR A 103 14.53 5.98 -2.15
N THR A 104 15.36 6.07 -3.18
CA THR A 104 16.40 7.11 -3.21
C THR A 104 15.80 8.38 -3.82
N SER A 105 16.36 9.54 -3.47
CA SER A 105 15.90 10.78 -4.09
C SER A 105 16.21 10.85 -5.59
N LYS A 106 17.21 10.09 -6.08
CA LYS A 106 17.54 9.97 -7.50
C LYS A 106 16.35 9.40 -8.29
N VAL A 107 15.86 8.25 -7.87
CA VAL A 107 14.81 7.54 -8.62
C VAL A 107 13.48 8.28 -8.63
N LEU A 108 13.14 8.97 -7.53
CA LEU A 108 11.95 9.81 -7.49
C LEU A 108 12.06 11.02 -8.44
N ARG A 109 13.24 11.63 -8.57
CA ARG A 109 13.45 12.73 -9.52
C ARG A 109 13.31 12.25 -10.96
N GLU A 110 13.92 11.12 -11.29
CA GLU A 110 13.82 10.53 -12.62
C GLU A 110 12.36 10.21 -13.01
N ILE A 111 11.57 9.65 -12.09
CA ILE A 111 10.13 9.43 -12.31
C ILE A 111 9.37 10.75 -12.47
N CYS A 112 9.69 11.77 -11.67
CA CYS A 112 9.09 13.10 -11.81
C CYS A 112 9.41 13.73 -13.17
N ASP A 113 10.64 13.62 -13.67
CA ASP A 113 11.05 14.17 -14.97
C ASP A 113 10.26 13.51 -16.12
N ILE A 114 10.11 12.18 -16.08
CA ILE A 114 9.28 11.44 -17.04
C ILE A 114 7.82 11.88 -16.93
N TRP A 115 7.28 11.99 -15.71
CA TRP A 115 5.87 12.29 -15.50
C TRP A 115 5.51 13.75 -15.83
N GLU A 116 6.40 14.70 -15.57
CA GLU A 116 6.25 16.10 -15.97
C GLU A 116 6.13 16.21 -17.49
N LYS A 117 6.96 15.47 -18.22
CA LYS A 117 6.94 15.46 -19.68
C LYS A 117 5.68 14.81 -20.24
N ARG A 118 5.25 13.68 -19.67
CA ARG A 118 4.24 12.78 -20.29
C ARG A 118 2.86 12.78 -19.64
N GLY A 119 2.69 13.49 -18.53
CA GLY A 119 1.46 13.48 -17.76
C GLY A 119 1.15 14.83 -17.12
N SER A 120 0.17 14.82 -16.24
CA SER A 120 -0.34 16.03 -15.59
C SER A 120 0.62 16.66 -14.57
N GLY A 121 1.70 15.95 -14.19
CA GLY A 121 2.52 16.27 -13.03
C GLY A 121 1.89 15.89 -11.68
N LEU A 122 0.61 15.52 -11.63
CA LEU A 122 -0.09 15.12 -10.41
C LEU A 122 0.16 13.65 -10.10
N THR A 123 0.39 13.33 -8.82
CA THR A 123 0.61 11.96 -8.37
C THR A 123 -0.20 11.65 -7.11
N ASN A 124 -0.36 10.36 -6.79
CA ASN A 124 -0.60 9.93 -5.42
C ASN A 124 0.57 9.05 -4.95
N LEU A 125 1.11 9.37 -3.79
CA LEU A 125 2.22 8.69 -3.15
C LEU A 125 1.72 8.15 -1.80
N HIS A 126 1.00 7.02 -1.76
CA HIS A 126 0.77 6.00 -2.79
C HIS A 126 -0.72 5.67 -2.95
N GLY A 127 -1.06 4.85 -3.93
CA GLY A 127 -2.38 4.21 -4.02
C GLY A 127 -2.59 3.20 -2.90
N SER A 128 -3.84 2.97 -2.48
CA SER A 128 -4.15 2.08 -1.34
C SER A 128 -3.77 0.60 -1.57
N THR A 129 -3.46 0.16 -2.78
CA THR A 129 -2.92 -1.20 -2.96
C THR A 129 -1.43 -1.23 -2.62
N GLY A 130 -0.69 -0.21 -3.06
CA GLY A 130 0.75 -0.04 -2.88
C GLY A 130 1.37 0.85 -3.97
N ASP A 131 0.80 0.82 -5.17
CA ASP A 131 1.37 1.44 -6.38
C ASP A 131 1.65 2.94 -6.22
N LEU A 132 2.72 3.42 -6.86
CA LEU A 132 2.81 4.84 -7.22
C LEU A 132 1.73 5.14 -8.27
N VAL A 133 1.01 6.24 -8.08
CA VAL A 133 -0.09 6.62 -8.97
C VAL A 133 0.32 7.84 -9.77
N LEU A 134 0.50 7.66 -11.08
CA LEU A 134 0.69 8.76 -12.03
C LEU A 134 -0.70 9.17 -12.55
N LEU A 135 -1.19 10.33 -12.11
CA LEU A 135 -2.60 10.68 -12.18
C LEU A 135 -2.90 11.63 -13.36
N GLY A 136 -3.31 11.07 -14.49
CA GLY A 136 -3.81 11.84 -15.62
C GLY A 136 -2.79 11.97 -16.74
N THR A 137 -3.03 11.25 -17.82
CA THR A 137 -2.37 11.41 -19.11
C THR A 137 -3.34 11.06 -20.24
N PHE A 138 -2.93 11.32 -21.48
CA PHE A 138 -3.63 10.97 -22.70
C PHE A 138 -3.28 9.55 -23.17
N THR A 139 -4.13 8.97 -24.01
CA THR A 139 -3.96 7.57 -24.47
C THR A 139 -2.65 7.38 -25.23
N GLU A 140 -2.29 8.36 -26.04
CA GLU A 140 -1.14 8.38 -26.92
C GLU A 140 0.20 8.37 -26.14
N GLN A 141 0.18 8.83 -24.89
CA GLN A 141 1.36 8.89 -24.03
C GLN A 141 1.63 7.61 -23.25
N LEU A 142 0.66 6.70 -23.14
CA LEU A 142 0.75 5.52 -22.27
C LEU A 142 1.95 4.63 -22.61
N GLN A 143 2.14 4.33 -23.90
CA GLN A 143 3.23 3.45 -24.31
C GLN A 143 4.60 4.11 -24.10
N ALA A 144 4.73 5.39 -24.49
CA ALA A 144 5.98 6.12 -24.34
C ALA A 144 6.36 6.34 -22.86
N LEU A 145 5.37 6.56 -22.00
CA LEU A 145 5.56 6.61 -20.54
C LEU A 145 6.11 5.29 -20.00
N ARG A 146 5.50 4.16 -20.39
CA ARG A 146 5.97 2.84 -19.97
C ARG A 146 7.38 2.56 -20.47
N ASP A 147 7.69 2.94 -21.72
CA ASP A 147 9.01 2.70 -22.30
C ASP A 147 10.10 3.54 -21.62
N ASP A 148 9.81 4.80 -21.28
CA ASP A 148 10.73 5.65 -20.51
C ASP A 148 10.96 5.12 -19.09
N LEU A 149 9.91 4.67 -18.39
CA LEU A 149 10.03 4.06 -17.05
C LEU A 149 10.91 2.78 -17.08
N ALA A 150 10.75 1.98 -18.13
CA ALA A 150 11.54 0.77 -18.35
C ALA A 150 12.99 1.06 -18.79
N ALA A 151 13.28 2.26 -19.29
CA ALA A 151 14.60 2.69 -19.74
C ALA A 151 15.44 3.38 -18.65
N LEU A 152 14.88 3.60 -17.46
CA LEU A 152 15.63 4.11 -16.30
C LEU A 152 16.77 3.15 -15.91
N GLU A 153 17.82 3.71 -15.30
CA GLU A 153 18.93 2.91 -14.75
C GLU A 153 18.42 1.92 -13.70
N THR A 154 17.49 2.37 -12.84
CA THR A 154 16.67 1.51 -11.99
C THR A 154 15.26 1.49 -12.58
N PRO A 155 14.92 0.50 -13.43
CA PRO A 155 13.66 0.48 -14.16
C PRO A 155 12.47 0.28 -13.22
N PHE A 156 11.36 0.90 -13.59
CA PHE A 156 10.05 0.68 -12.96
C PHE A 156 9.11 0.04 -13.96
N ASP A 157 8.34 -0.94 -13.49
CA ASP A 157 7.29 -1.54 -14.29
C ASP A 157 5.90 -1.11 -13.81
N ILE A 158 4.90 -1.39 -14.64
CA ILE A 158 3.51 -1.10 -14.39
C ILE A 158 2.97 -2.02 -13.26
N GLY A 159 2.05 -1.49 -12.45
CA GLY A 159 1.35 -2.26 -11.41
C GLY A 159 0.11 -3.00 -11.92
N GLY A 160 -0.55 -3.75 -11.05
CA GLY A 160 -1.73 -4.56 -11.42
C GLY A 160 -3.06 -3.78 -11.42
N SER A 161 -3.91 -4.04 -12.41
CA SER A 161 -5.34 -3.73 -12.37
C SER A 161 -6.20 -4.58 -13.32
N GLY A 162 -7.19 -5.26 -12.77
CA GLY A 162 -8.19 -5.98 -13.57
C GLY A 162 -8.71 -7.19 -12.80
N GLY A 163 -9.05 -8.26 -13.52
CA GLY A 163 -9.15 -9.61 -12.96
C GLY A 163 -7.77 -10.28 -12.98
N ASP A 164 -6.86 -9.76 -12.16
CA ASP A 164 -5.43 -10.09 -12.13
C ASP A 164 -4.89 -10.23 -10.71
N PHE A 165 -3.64 -10.69 -10.59
CA PHE A 165 -2.84 -10.37 -9.42
C PHE A 165 -2.66 -8.85 -9.34
N ARG A 166 -2.94 -8.31 -8.17
CA ARG A 166 -2.61 -6.93 -7.86
C ARG A 166 -1.23 -6.86 -7.28
N THR A 167 -0.62 -5.70 -7.45
CA THR A 167 0.65 -5.33 -6.86
C THR A 167 0.70 -5.71 -5.38
N PRO A 168 1.57 -6.66 -4.99
CA PRO A 168 1.77 -7.00 -3.59
C PRO A 168 2.34 -5.82 -2.81
N SER A 169 2.09 -5.76 -1.51
CA SER A 169 2.65 -4.71 -0.64
C SER A 169 2.98 -5.25 0.75
N CYS A 170 3.97 -4.68 1.41
CA CYS A 170 4.44 -5.17 2.70
C CYS A 170 4.71 -4.05 3.70
N CYS A 171 4.70 -4.37 4.99
CA CYS A 171 5.16 -3.42 6.00
C CYS A 171 6.67 -3.21 5.89
N VAL A 172 7.21 -2.29 6.73
CA VAL A 172 8.64 -1.97 6.75
C VAL A 172 9.51 -3.18 7.12
N GLY A 173 8.94 -4.19 7.80
CA GLY A 173 9.61 -5.44 8.10
C GLY A 173 10.94 -5.27 8.83
N PRO A 174 11.93 -6.14 8.53
CA PRO A 174 13.22 -6.13 9.23
C PRO A 174 14.07 -4.89 8.92
N ALA A 175 13.73 -4.07 7.92
CA ALA A 175 14.50 -2.86 7.63
C ALA A 175 14.46 -1.84 8.76
N ARG A 176 13.39 -1.82 9.57
CA ARG A 176 13.27 -0.87 10.69
C ARG A 176 12.36 -1.31 11.84
N CYS A 177 11.98 -2.58 11.92
CA CYS A 177 11.13 -3.06 13.00
C CYS A 177 11.72 -4.32 13.64
N GLU A 178 11.96 -4.23 14.94
CA GLU A 178 12.46 -5.29 15.81
C GLU A 178 11.45 -6.43 16.03
N PHE A 179 10.18 -6.22 15.69
CA PHE A 179 9.12 -7.23 15.81
C PHE A 179 8.99 -8.14 14.59
N ALA A 180 9.71 -7.86 13.50
CA ALA A 180 9.59 -8.61 12.26
C ALA A 180 9.96 -10.09 12.46
N CYS A 181 8.99 -10.98 12.21
CA CYS A 181 9.16 -12.42 12.33
C CYS A 181 9.75 -13.04 11.05
N TYR A 182 9.70 -12.36 9.92
CA TYR A 182 10.31 -12.77 8.65
C TYR A 182 10.66 -11.55 7.79
N ASP A 183 11.40 -11.76 6.70
CA ASP A 183 11.69 -10.69 5.74
C ASP A 183 10.49 -10.42 4.82
N THR A 184 9.67 -9.45 5.23
CA THR A 184 8.49 -9.05 4.46
C THR A 184 8.85 -8.35 3.15
N LEU A 185 10.02 -7.70 3.08
CA LEU A 185 10.44 -6.93 1.92
C LEU A 185 10.85 -7.89 0.79
N GLU A 186 11.64 -8.90 1.14
CA GLU A 186 12.10 -9.94 0.23
C GLU A 186 10.95 -10.82 -0.23
N ALA A 187 10.07 -11.27 0.68
CA ALA A 187 8.88 -12.04 0.31
C ALA A 187 7.96 -11.24 -0.63
N CYS A 188 7.75 -9.95 -0.38
CA CYS A 188 6.97 -9.10 -1.28
C CYS A 188 7.60 -9.00 -2.67
N TYR A 189 8.92 -8.82 -2.74
CA TYR A 189 9.65 -8.70 -3.99
C TYR A 189 9.61 -10.02 -4.79
N GLN A 190 10.01 -11.13 -4.18
CA GLN A 190 10.09 -12.43 -4.85
C GLN A 190 8.73 -12.88 -5.40
N LEU A 191 7.64 -12.62 -4.68
CA LEU A 191 6.29 -13.02 -5.11
C LEU A 191 5.76 -12.09 -6.19
N THR A 192 6.15 -10.81 -6.17
CA THR A 192 5.89 -9.89 -7.27
C THR A 192 6.61 -10.32 -8.55
N MET A 193 7.85 -10.80 -8.43
CA MET A 193 8.65 -11.27 -9.56
C MET A 193 8.17 -12.62 -10.10
N GLU A 194 7.77 -13.54 -9.23
CA GLU A 194 7.24 -14.85 -9.61
C GLU A 194 5.98 -14.72 -10.48
N PHE A 195 5.02 -13.90 -10.03
CA PHE A 195 3.69 -13.79 -10.64
C PHE A 195 3.54 -12.57 -11.57
N GLN A 196 4.63 -12.19 -12.27
CA GLN A 196 4.62 -11.07 -13.22
C GLN A 196 3.56 -11.26 -14.32
N ASN A 197 3.43 -12.48 -14.84
CA ASN A 197 2.49 -12.75 -15.91
C ASN A 197 1.05 -12.54 -15.45
N GLU A 198 0.70 -13.06 -14.28
CA GLU A 198 -0.65 -13.00 -13.73
C GLU A 198 -0.99 -11.60 -13.20
N LEU A 199 0.01 -10.78 -12.90
CA LEU A 199 -0.15 -9.35 -12.56
C LEU A 199 -0.42 -8.51 -13.81
N HIS A 200 0.33 -8.75 -14.90
CA HIS A 200 0.26 -7.93 -16.12
C HIS A 200 -0.82 -8.36 -17.10
N ARG A 201 -1.23 -9.63 -17.07
CA ARG A 201 -2.18 -10.23 -18.02
C ARG A 201 -3.38 -10.78 -17.24
N PRO A 202 -4.43 -9.97 -17.03
CA PRO A 202 -5.63 -10.39 -16.32
C PRO A 202 -6.27 -11.62 -16.96
N MET A 203 -6.22 -12.76 -16.27
CA MET A 203 -6.77 -14.05 -16.71
C MET A 203 -7.68 -14.69 -15.65
N PHE A 204 -7.94 -13.98 -14.54
CA PHE A 204 -8.70 -14.51 -13.41
C PHE A 204 -10.17 -14.09 -13.43
N PRO A 205 -11.03 -14.81 -12.70
CA PRO A 205 -12.42 -14.40 -12.52
C PRO A 205 -12.55 -13.00 -11.91
N TYR A 206 -11.65 -12.63 -11.00
CA TYR A 206 -11.59 -11.30 -10.41
C TYR A 206 -10.19 -11.00 -9.86
N LYS A 207 -10.05 -9.88 -9.15
CA LYS A 207 -8.77 -9.44 -8.58
C LYS A 207 -8.31 -10.36 -7.44
N PHE A 208 -7.01 -10.55 -7.32
CA PHE A 208 -6.38 -11.24 -6.19
C PHE A 208 -5.26 -10.36 -5.61
N LYS A 209 -5.18 -10.21 -4.29
CA LYS A 209 -4.23 -9.32 -3.62
C LYS A 209 -3.44 -10.06 -2.55
N LEU A 210 -2.14 -9.77 -2.49
CA LEU A 210 -1.25 -10.23 -1.43
C LEU A 210 -0.80 -9.05 -0.57
N LYS A 211 -0.72 -9.28 0.75
CA LYS A 211 -0.04 -8.37 1.67
C LYS A 211 0.75 -9.11 2.73
N PHE A 212 1.91 -8.54 3.07
CA PHE A 212 2.88 -9.13 3.99
C PHE A 212 3.08 -8.24 5.21
N ALA A 213 2.63 -8.71 6.37
CA ALA A 213 2.87 -8.07 7.65
C ALA A 213 3.86 -8.90 8.48
N GLY A 214 4.88 -8.25 9.04
CA GLY A 214 5.95 -8.95 9.76
C GLY A 214 5.56 -9.45 11.15
N CYS A 215 4.43 -9.01 11.71
CA CYS A 215 3.91 -9.46 13.00
C CYS A 215 2.39 -9.21 13.11
N PRO A 216 1.71 -9.67 14.18
CA PRO A 216 0.26 -9.52 14.35
C PRO A 216 -0.25 -8.08 14.53
N ASN A 217 0.62 -7.07 14.65
CA ASN A 217 0.21 -5.66 14.58
C ASN A 217 -0.34 -5.27 13.20
N ASP A 218 -0.05 -6.05 12.15
CA ASP A 218 -0.58 -5.90 10.80
C ASP A 218 -0.53 -4.47 10.24
N CYS A 219 0.67 -3.87 10.21
CA CYS A 219 0.85 -2.47 9.82
C CYS A 219 0.52 -2.14 8.34
N VAL A 220 0.23 -3.16 7.51
CA VAL A 220 -0.28 -2.97 6.14
C VAL A 220 -1.76 -3.33 5.99
N ALA A 221 -2.42 -3.68 7.10
CA ALA A 221 -3.81 -4.13 7.15
C ALA A 221 -4.09 -5.26 6.14
N ALA A 222 -3.18 -6.22 6.09
CA ALA A 222 -3.26 -7.41 5.25
C ALA A 222 -4.57 -8.16 5.50
N ILE A 223 -4.96 -8.37 6.76
CA ILE A 223 -6.19 -9.11 7.11
C ILE A 223 -7.43 -8.50 6.45
N ALA A 224 -7.47 -7.18 6.25
CA ALA A 224 -8.64 -6.48 5.73
C ALA A 224 -8.56 -6.16 4.22
N ARG A 225 -7.35 -6.11 3.65
CA ARG A 225 -7.10 -5.50 2.32
C ARG A 225 -6.36 -6.42 1.34
N SER A 226 -6.24 -7.70 1.66
CA SER A 226 -5.77 -8.74 0.75
C SER A 226 -6.61 -10.00 0.82
N ASP A 227 -6.77 -10.64 -0.33
CA ASP A 227 -7.36 -11.97 -0.46
C ASP A 227 -6.45 -13.02 0.19
N PHE A 228 -5.14 -12.79 0.18
CA PHE A 228 -4.11 -13.64 0.78
C PHE A 228 -3.20 -12.79 1.70
N ALA A 229 -3.38 -12.93 3.01
CA ALA A 229 -2.65 -12.17 4.03
C ALA A 229 -1.60 -13.04 4.72
N VAL A 230 -0.34 -12.60 4.69
CA VAL A 230 0.79 -13.28 5.35
C VAL A 230 1.18 -12.49 6.59
N ILE A 231 0.82 -12.98 7.77
CA ILE A 231 1.02 -12.27 9.03
C ILE A 231 2.02 -13.02 9.90
N GLY A 232 3.16 -12.39 10.17
CA GLY A 232 4.27 -13.00 10.90
C GLY A 232 3.89 -13.43 12.31
N THR A 233 4.45 -14.53 12.76
CA THR A 233 4.23 -15.08 14.10
C THR A 233 5.43 -15.92 14.54
N TRP A 234 5.38 -16.45 15.75
CA TRP A 234 6.36 -17.38 16.32
C TRP A 234 5.64 -18.50 17.07
N ARG A 235 6.34 -19.61 17.37
CA ARG A 235 5.76 -20.79 18.05
C ARG A 235 6.52 -21.29 19.28
N ASP A 236 7.56 -20.58 19.67
CA ASP A 236 8.31 -20.75 20.91
C ASP A 236 8.00 -19.61 21.91
N ASP A 237 8.81 -19.50 22.96
CA ASP A 237 8.56 -18.57 24.06
C ASP A 237 8.84 -17.12 23.70
N ILE A 238 8.05 -16.19 24.24
CA ILE A 238 8.41 -14.76 24.25
C ILE A 238 9.72 -14.60 25.02
N LYS A 239 10.66 -13.84 24.44
CA LYS A 239 11.93 -13.52 25.10
C LYS A 239 11.71 -12.41 26.11
N ILE A 240 12.22 -12.61 27.33
CA ILE A 240 12.06 -11.67 28.45
C ILE A 240 13.45 -11.27 28.97
N ASP A 241 13.71 -9.97 28.99
CA ASP A 241 14.82 -9.36 29.73
C ASP A 241 14.26 -8.80 31.04
N GLN A 242 14.51 -9.51 32.15
CA GLN A 242 13.99 -9.14 33.47
C GLN A 242 14.57 -7.83 34.00
N ASP A 243 15.81 -7.48 33.63
CA ASP A 243 16.42 -6.22 34.07
C ASP A 243 15.73 -5.06 33.37
N ALA A 244 15.47 -5.17 32.07
CA ALA A 244 14.66 -4.19 31.33
C ALA A 244 13.20 -4.13 31.83
N VAL A 245 12.59 -5.25 32.25
CA VAL A 245 11.26 -5.23 32.91
C VAL A 245 11.29 -4.37 34.17
N LYS A 246 12.31 -4.52 35.02
CA LYS A 246 12.44 -3.71 36.25
C LYS A 246 12.63 -2.23 35.94
N GLU A 247 13.32 -1.89 34.85
CA GLU A 247 13.39 -0.50 34.38
C GLU A 247 12.01 0.05 33.97
N TYR A 248 11.18 -0.76 33.31
CA TYR A 248 9.80 -0.40 32.98
C TYR A 248 8.90 -0.26 34.22
N ALA A 249 9.11 -1.09 35.26
CA ALA A 249 8.32 -1.04 36.49
C ALA A 249 8.42 0.33 37.21
N ASN A 250 9.47 1.11 36.93
CA ASN A 250 9.63 2.47 37.44
C ASN A 250 8.95 3.55 36.57
N GLN A 251 8.46 3.19 35.38
CA GLN A 251 7.93 4.12 34.38
C GLN A 251 6.44 3.94 34.10
N ILE A 252 5.93 2.71 34.25
CA ILE A 252 4.55 2.35 33.96
C ILE A 252 3.97 1.46 35.07
N ASP A 253 2.64 1.42 35.15
CA ASP A 253 1.95 0.42 35.97
C ASP A 253 1.86 -0.90 35.17
N ILE A 254 2.83 -1.80 35.35
CA ILE A 254 2.87 -3.10 34.64
C ILE A 254 1.59 -3.91 34.89
N GLN A 255 1.02 -3.86 36.09
CA GLN A 255 -0.19 -4.60 36.40
C GLN A 255 -1.36 -4.06 35.58
N ALA A 256 -1.65 -2.77 35.67
CA ALA A 256 -2.80 -2.16 35.01
C ALA A 256 -2.64 -2.04 33.48
N GLU A 257 -1.41 -1.83 32.98
CA GLU A 257 -1.17 -1.55 31.56
C GLU A 257 -0.74 -2.76 30.73
N VAL A 258 -0.24 -3.82 31.35
CA VAL A 258 0.28 -5.02 30.65
C VAL A 258 -0.45 -6.29 31.08
N VAL A 259 -0.52 -6.56 32.38
CA VAL A 259 -1.11 -7.82 32.89
C VAL A 259 -2.63 -7.82 32.74
N ASP A 260 -3.30 -6.80 33.27
CA ASP A 260 -4.77 -6.71 33.24
C ASP A 260 -5.34 -6.64 31.82
N PRO A 261 -4.70 -5.99 30.82
CA PRO A 261 -5.21 -5.99 29.45
C PRO A 261 -4.87 -7.26 28.63
N CYS A 262 -4.05 -8.19 29.17
CA CYS A 262 -3.72 -9.42 28.44
C CYS A 262 -5.00 -10.23 28.16
N PRO A 263 -5.30 -10.56 26.88
CA PRO A 263 -6.59 -11.14 26.49
C PRO A 263 -6.81 -12.54 27.05
N THR A 264 -5.74 -13.30 27.31
CA THR A 264 -5.81 -14.66 27.85
C THR A 264 -5.30 -14.79 29.28
N LYS A 265 -4.94 -13.67 29.91
CA LYS A 265 -4.42 -13.65 31.30
C LYS A 265 -3.22 -14.58 31.51
N CYS A 266 -2.41 -14.77 30.48
CA CYS A 266 -1.25 -15.68 30.50
C CYS A 266 0.06 -15.00 30.94
N ILE A 267 0.03 -13.76 31.41
CA ILE A 267 1.19 -12.98 31.86
C ILE A 267 0.96 -12.58 33.31
N SER A 268 2.01 -12.61 34.13
CA SER A 268 1.95 -12.26 35.55
C SER A 268 3.17 -11.44 35.97
N TRP A 269 2.97 -10.51 36.90
CA TRP A 269 4.00 -9.65 37.49
C TRP A 269 3.83 -9.66 39.00
N ASP A 270 4.86 -10.02 39.76
CA ASP A 270 4.81 -10.09 41.23
C ASP A 270 5.45 -8.88 41.94
N GLY A 271 5.93 -7.90 41.17
CA GLY A 271 6.71 -6.77 41.66
C GLY A 271 8.22 -6.92 41.48
N ASN A 272 8.71 -8.09 41.08
CA ASN A 272 10.13 -8.36 40.83
C ASN A 272 10.38 -9.14 39.53
N GLU A 273 9.60 -10.18 39.22
CA GLU A 273 9.73 -10.99 38.01
C GLU A 273 8.44 -11.03 37.18
N LEU A 274 8.61 -10.94 35.86
CA LEU A 274 7.54 -11.12 34.89
C LEU A 274 7.59 -12.54 34.33
N SER A 275 6.45 -13.24 34.36
CA SER A 275 6.33 -14.59 33.81
C SER A 275 5.25 -14.64 32.74
N ILE A 276 5.45 -15.45 31.71
CA ILE A 276 4.48 -15.66 30.63
C ILE A 276 4.28 -17.17 30.44
N ASP A 277 3.03 -17.61 30.56
CA ASP A 277 2.59 -18.92 30.10
C ASP A 277 2.35 -18.87 28.58
N ASN A 278 3.40 -19.18 27.82
CA ASN A 278 3.35 -19.15 26.35
C ASN A 278 2.35 -20.14 25.76
N SER A 279 1.98 -21.21 26.48
CA SER A 279 0.98 -22.18 26.00
C SER A 279 -0.43 -21.60 25.89
N ASN A 280 -0.72 -20.57 26.70
CA ASN A 280 -1.97 -19.80 26.67
C ASN A 280 -1.81 -18.42 26.00
N CYS A 281 -0.64 -18.13 25.42
CA CYS A 281 -0.39 -16.89 24.70
C CYS A 281 -0.95 -16.94 23.27
N VAL A 282 -1.81 -15.99 22.94
CA VAL A 282 -2.37 -15.80 21.58
C VAL A 282 -1.55 -14.83 20.71
N ARG A 283 -0.36 -14.43 21.18
CA ARG A 283 0.60 -13.59 20.44
C ARG A 283 -0.01 -12.28 19.92
N CYS A 284 -0.86 -11.63 20.70
CA CYS A 284 -1.57 -10.41 20.32
C CYS A 284 -0.68 -9.14 20.25
N MET A 285 0.63 -9.27 20.48
CA MET A 285 1.63 -8.19 20.55
C MET A 285 1.49 -7.19 21.70
N HIS A 286 0.39 -7.12 22.45
CA HIS A 286 0.16 -6.07 23.47
C HIS A 286 1.32 -5.87 24.45
N CYS A 287 1.79 -6.94 25.10
CA CYS A 287 2.89 -6.85 26.07
C CYS A 287 4.21 -6.41 25.40
N ILE A 288 4.53 -6.95 24.22
CA ILE A 288 5.70 -6.56 23.42
C ILE A 288 5.62 -5.09 23.00
N ASN A 289 4.46 -4.62 22.55
CA ASN A 289 4.23 -3.23 22.15
C ASN A 289 4.42 -2.27 23.33
N LYS A 290 4.05 -2.69 24.54
CA LYS A 290 4.19 -1.88 25.77
C LYS A 290 5.63 -1.84 26.29
N MET A 291 6.36 -2.95 26.19
CA MET A 291 7.72 -3.07 26.73
C MET A 291 8.73 -3.59 25.69
N PRO A 292 8.92 -2.90 24.55
CA PRO A 292 9.73 -3.41 23.42
C PRO A 292 11.21 -3.61 23.73
N LYS A 293 11.75 -2.94 24.76
CA LYS A 293 13.12 -3.18 25.21
C LYS A 293 13.27 -4.44 26.06
N ALA A 294 12.18 -4.91 26.67
CA ALA A 294 12.18 -6.03 27.60
C ALA A 294 11.59 -7.30 27.00
N LEU A 295 10.65 -7.18 26.07
CA LEU A 295 9.91 -8.28 25.47
C LEU A 295 10.10 -8.31 23.96
N ALA A 296 10.37 -9.50 23.42
CA ALA A 296 10.51 -9.70 21.98
C ALA A 296 9.83 -10.98 21.50
N PRO A 297 9.39 -11.04 20.22
CA PRO A 297 8.93 -12.29 19.60
C PRO A 297 9.97 -13.40 19.75
N GLY A 298 9.51 -14.64 19.94
CA GLY A 298 10.34 -15.84 19.98
C GLY A 298 11.18 -16.04 18.71
N ASP A 299 12.07 -17.03 18.75
CA ASP A 299 13.06 -17.31 17.71
C ASP A 299 12.54 -18.28 16.64
N ASP A 300 11.59 -19.17 16.98
CA ASP A 300 10.96 -20.08 16.02
C ASP A 300 9.83 -19.38 15.25
N ARG A 301 10.26 -18.61 14.24
CA ARG A 301 9.41 -17.69 13.49
C ARG A 301 8.85 -18.27 12.19
N GLY A 302 7.75 -17.69 11.73
CA GLY A 302 7.07 -17.99 10.48
C GLY A 302 5.93 -17.00 10.25
N ALA A 303 4.87 -17.42 9.57
CA ALA A 303 3.65 -16.64 9.42
C ALA A 303 2.39 -17.49 9.51
N THR A 304 1.30 -16.86 9.92
CA THR A 304 -0.06 -17.35 9.73
C THR A 304 -0.58 -16.81 8.39
N ILE A 305 -1.21 -17.66 7.60
CA ILE A 305 -1.86 -17.28 6.34
C ILE A 305 -3.36 -17.12 6.60
N LEU A 306 -3.91 -15.96 6.26
CA LEU A 306 -5.33 -15.67 6.35
C LEU A 306 -5.90 -15.40 4.95
N MET A 307 -7.10 -15.91 4.68
CA MET A 307 -7.71 -15.88 3.35
C MET A 307 -9.05 -15.13 3.34
N GLY A 308 -9.32 -14.46 2.22
CA GLY A 308 -10.65 -13.92 1.88
C GLY A 308 -10.90 -12.46 2.23
N GLY A 309 -9.89 -11.70 2.67
CA GLY A 309 -10.06 -10.29 3.04
C GLY A 309 -10.55 -9.42 1.89
N LYS A 310 -11.76 -8.84 2.01
CA LYS A 310 -12.39 -8.05 0.93
C LYS A 310 -13.36 -6.98 1.44
N ALA A 311 -13.57 -5.99 0.56
CA ALA A 311 -14.60 -4.97 0.71
C ALA A 311 -16.03 -5.55 0.54
N PRO A 312 -17.11 -4.79 0.83
CA PRO A 312 -18.46 -5.33 0.89
C PRO A 312 -18.97 -6.07 -0.35
N MET A 313 -18.69 -5.61 -1.56
CA MET A 313 -19.33 -6.17 -2.75
C MET A 313 -18.82 -7.60 -3.07
N LEU A 314 -19.68 -8.58 -3.40
CA LEU A 314 -21.15 -8.55 -3.32
C LEU A 314 -21.68 -8.99 -1.94
N GLU A 315 -21.04 -9.98 -1.31
CA GLU A 315 -21.59 -10.74 -0.16
C GLU A 315 -21.10 -10.28 1.22
N GLY A 316 -20.88 -8.98 1.39
CA GLY A 316 -20.42 -8.40 2.66
C GLY A 316 -18.90 -8.26 2.78
N ALA A 317 -18.49 -7.46 3.76
CA ALA A 317 -17.07 -7.23 4.03
C ALA A 317 -16.51 -8.39 4.84
N ILE A 318 -15.27 -8.78 4.55
CA ILE A 318 -14.61 -9.90 5.18
C ILE A 318 -13.24 -9.44 5.67
N LEU A 319 -12.95 -9.74 6.92
CA LEU A 319 -11.58 -9.86 7.42
C LEU A 319 -11.14 -11.29 7.16
N GLY A 320 -9.94 -11.48 6.61
CA GLY A 320 -9.42 -12.80 6.31
C GLY A 320 -9.43 -13.69 7.56
N TRP A 321 -9.76 -14.97 7.38
CA TRP A 321 -9.75 -15.96 8.46
C TRP A 321 -8.55 -16.90 8.30
N VAL A 322 -8.15 -17.55 9.40
CA VAL A 322 -7.01 -18.47 9.41
C VAL A 322 -7.21 -19.59 8.39
N PHE A 323 -6.29 -19.70 7.45
CA PHE A 323 -6.23 -20.77 6.45
C PHE A 323 -5.08 -21.73 6.77
N VAL A 324 -3.88 -21.18 6.99
CA VAL A 324 -2.72 -21.93 7.49
C VAL A 324 -2.27 -21.34 8.82
N PRO A 325 -2.38 -22.08 9.95
CA PRO A 325 -2.01 -21.56 11.27
C PRO A 325 -0.54 -21.13 11.37
N PHE A 326 0.37 -21.88 10.74
CA PHE A 326 1.80 -21.59 10.71
C PHE A 326 2.45 -22.18 9.46
N MET A 327 3.23 -21.35 8.77
CA MET A 327 4.06 -21.69 7.61
C MET A 327 5.44 -21.07 7.81
N LYS A 328 6.50 -21.79 7.44
CA LYS A 328 7.85 -21.22 7.40
C LYS A 328 7.97 -20.31 6.18
N ILE A 329 8.49 -19.10 6.38
CA ILE A 329 8.61 -18.08 5.33
C ILE A 329 10.08 -17.85 5.05
N GLU A 330 10.65 -18.73 4.24
CA GLU A 330 12.09 -18.77 3.94
C GLU A 330 12.30 -18.79 2.42
N PRO A 331 13.29 -18.06 1.88
CA PRO A 331 13.66 -18.15 0.47
C PRO A 331 13.98 -19.60 0.06
N PRO A 332 13.59 -20.04 -1.15
CA PRO A 332 12.96 -19.27 -2.23
C PRO A 332 11.42 -19.17 -2.16
N TYR A 333 10.82 -19.48 -1.00
CA TYR A 333 9.38 -19.43 -0.73
C TYR A 333 8.53 -20.46 -1.48
N ASP A 334 9.10 -21.62 -1.82
CA ASP A 334 8.44 -22.65 -2.63
C ASP A 334 7.08 -23.09 -2.08
N GLU A 335 6.98 -23.34 -0.77
CA GLU A 335 5.72 -23.76 -0.13
C GLU A 335 4.59 -22.73 -0.33
N MET A 336 4.93 -21.44 -0.21
CA MET A 336 3.97 -20.36 -0.42
C MET A 336 3.63 -20.18 -1.90
N LYS A 337 4.63 -20.27 -2.80
CA LYS A 337 4.42 -20.17 -4.25
C LYS A 337 3.54 -21.30 -4.78
N GLU A 338 3.81 -22.54 -4.35
CA GLU A 338 3.02 -23.71 -4.71
C GLU A 338 1.57 -23.58 -4.21
N MET A 339 1.39 -23.14 -2.96
CA MET A 339 0.04 -22.91 -2.42
C MET A 339 -0.71 -21.84 -3.22
N ILE A 340 -0.06 -20.72 -3.56
CA ILE A 340 -0.70 -19.66 -4.36
C ILE A 340 -1.07 -20.17 -5.76
N ALA A 341 -0.20 -20.95 -6.41
CA ALA A 341 -0.47 -21.50 -7.74
C ALA A 341 -1.61 -22.53 -7.76
N ASN A 342 -1.89 -23.18 -6.62
CA ASN A 342 -2.95 -24.17 -6.48
C ASN A 342 -4.33 -23.57 -6.12
N LEU A 343 -4.40 -22.28 -5.76
CA LEU A 343 -5.64 -21.57 -5.40
C LEU A 343 -6.40 -21.06 -6.63
#